data_AF-A0A0F9H3Q8-F1
#
_entry.id   AF-A0A0F9H3Q8-F1
#
_cell.length_a   1.000
_cell.length_b   1.000
_cell.length_c   1.000
_cell.angle_alpha   90.00
_cell.angle_beta   90.00
_cell.angle_gamma   90.00
#
_symmetry.space_group_name_H-M   'P 1'
#
loop_
_entity.id
_entity.type
_entity.pdbx_description
1 polymer ?
#
loop_
_entity_poly.entity_id
_entity_poly.type
_entity_poly.pdbx_seq_one_letter_code
_entity_poly.pdbx_strand_id
1 'polypeptide(L)'
;VLGSQIEGVDYKGPYIDNAKLGEFFNQGLLSFYTGHEDMRKEGFVAVRILDIFRSSENLCISETNAGLHEMFRNIPMYGSKEFLAPQIDWFLEHPDERERVALRCRQDAAEWTFSGVVNEVEGWL
;
A
#
# COMPACT_ATOMS: atom_id res chain seq x y z
N VAL A 1 -12.57 25.35 16.35
CA VAL A 1 -12.85 25.80 14.97
C VAL A 1 -11.54 26.25 14.38
N LEU A 2 -11.06 25.54 13.36
CA LEU A 2 -10.26 26.02 12.24
C LEU A 2 -9.87 24.77 11.45
N GLY A 3 -10.84 24.30 10.65
CA GLY A 3 -10.51 23.46 9.52
C GLY A 3 -9.80 24.36 8.52
N SER A 4 -8.49 24.18 8.38
CA SER A 4 -7.80 24.64 7.20
C SER A 4 -8.01 23.58 6.13
N GLN A 5 -8.92 23.85 5.19
CA GLN A 5 -8.78 23.29 3.85
C GLN A 5 -7.39 23.72 3.35
N ILE A 6 -6.49 22.76 3.23
CA ILE A 6 -5.26 22.96 2.47
C ILE A 6 -5.73 23.01 1.02
N GLU A 7 -5.77 24.22 0.44
CA GLU A 7 -5.96 24.37 -1.01
C GLU A 7 -4.91 23.49 -1.70
N GLY A 8 -5.38 22.61 -2.61
CA GLY A 8 -4.61 21.54 -3.21
C GLY A 8 -3.42 22.03 -4.02
N VAL A 9 -2.30 22.26 -3.35
CA VAL A 9 -0.99 22.34 -3.99
C VAL A 9 -0.60 20.91 -4.31
N ASP A 10 -0.70 20.52 -5.58
CA ASP A 10 -0.07 19.32 -6.10
C ASP A 10 1.45 19.45 -5.91
N TYR A 11 1.94 18.92 -4.80
CA TYR A 11 3.38 18.84 -4.57
C TYR A 11 3.96 17.75 -5.47
N LYS A 12 4.48 18.16 -6.64
CA LYS A 12 5.30 17.28 -7.46
C LYS A 12 6.72 17.30 -6.92
N GLY A 13 7.01 16.33 -6.05
CA GLY A 13 8.38 16.08 -5.61
C GLY A 13 9.32 15.76 -6.78
N PRO A 14 10.64 15.92 -6.59
CA PRO A 14 11.61 15.49 -7.58
C PRO A 14 11.50 13.99 -7.84
N TYR A 15 11.95 13.53 -9.02
CA TYR A 15 12.06 12.11 -9.28
C TYR A 15 12.94 11.43 -8.22
N ILE A 16 12.43 10.33 -7.67
CA ILE A 16 13.15 9.48 -6.72
C ILE A 16 13.53 8.20 -7.47
N ASP A 17 14.82 7.87 -7.45
CA ASP A 17 15.32 6.60 -7.95
C ASP A 17 14.67 5.44 -7.20
N ASN A 18 14.21 4.42 -7.94
CA ASN A 18 13.58 3.24 -7.36
C ASN A 18 14.48 2.57 -6.30
N ALA A 19 15.81 2.62 -6.47
CA ALA A 19 16.76 2.07 -5.51
C ALA A 19 16.70 2.75 -4.13
N LYS A 20 16.18 3.97 -4.06
CA LYS A 20 16.06 4.77 -2.83
C LYS A 20 14.68 4.72 -2.19
N LEU A 21 13.69 4.08 -2.83
CA LEU A 21 12.31 4.10 -2.34
C LEU A 21 12.17 3.59 -0.91
N GLY A 22 12.96 2.58 -0.53
CA GLY A 22 12.96 2.10 0.84
C GLY A 22 13.36 3.17 1.85
N GLU A 23 14.34 4.02 1.54
CA GLU A 23 14.72 5.13 2.42
C GLU A 23 13.54 6.09 2.65
N PHE A 24 12.75 6.36 1.63
CA PHE A 24 11.60 7.27 1.73
C PHE A 24 10.41 6.61 2.44
N PHE A 25 10.05 5.38 2.07
CA PHE A 25 8.92 4.70 2.70
C PHE A 25 9.17 4.36 4.17
N ASN A 26 10.43 4.32 4.61
CA ASN A 26 10.81 4.12 6.02
C ASN A 26 10.88 5.41 6.86
N GLN A 27 10.71 6.60 6.28
CA GLN A 27 10.70 7.86 7.06
C GLN A 27 9.43 8.07 7.89
N GLY A 28 8.33 7.43 7.49
CA GLY A 28 7.05 7.48 8.21
C GLY A 28 6.88 6.33 9.20
N LEU A 29 5.69 6.23 9.80
CA LEU A 29 5.20 5.02 10.48
C LEU A 29 4.18 4.25 9.63
N LEU A 30 3.48 4.99 8.77
CA LEU A 30 2.44 4.51 7.88
C LEU A 30 2.66 5.09 6.48
N SER A 31 2.37 4.29 5.47
CA SER A 31 2.24 4.74 4.08
C SER A 31 0.78 4.64 3.65
N PHE A 32 0.36 5.51 2.74
CA PHE A 32 -0.98 5.48 2.17
C PHE A 32 -0.89 5.27 0.67
N TYR A 33 -1.70 4.34 0.16
CA TYR A 33 -1.74 4.03 -1.26
C TYR A 33 -3.16 4.26 -1.80
N THR A 34 -3.25 5.08 -2.84
CA THR A 34 -4.48 5.35 -3.58
C THR A 34 -4.29 4.96 -5.03
N GLY A 35 -5.27 4.26 -5.58
CA GLY A 35 -5.28 3.90 -6.99
C GLY A 35 -5.88 5.01 -7.85
N HIS A 36 -5.79 4.86 -9.17
CA HIS A 36 -6.69 5.56 -10.07
C HIS A 36 -8.11 5.02 -9.90
N GLU A 37 -9.15 5.81 -10.19
CA GLU A 37 -10.55 5.37 -10.04
C GLU A 37 -10.84 4.07 -10.79
N ASP A 38 -10.31 3.94 -12.01
CA ASP A 38 -10.46 2.72 -12.83
C ASP A 38 -9.84 1.49 -12.16
N MET A 39 -8.72 1.64 -11.43
CA MET A 39 -8.08 0.54 -10.71
C MET A 39 -9.00 -0.05 -9.67
N ARG A 40 -9.63 0.83 -8.89
CA ARG A 40 -10.60 0.45 -7.87
C ARG A 40 -11.82 -0.22 -8.50
N LYS A 41 -12.30 0.30 -9.63
CA LYS A 41 -13.50 -0.19 -10.30
C LYS A 41 -13.30 -1.56 -10.94
N GLU A 42 -12.19 -1.75 -11.65
CA GLU A 42 -11.94 -2.95 -12.46
C GLU A 42 -11.03 -3.97 -11.73
N GLY A 43 -10.52 -3.63 -10.55
CA GLY A 43 -9.75 -4.53 -9.70
C GLY A 43 -8.29 -4.72 -10.11
N PHE A 44 -7.76 -3.96 -11.06
CA PHE A 44 -6.33 -4.04 -11.39
C PHE A 44 -5.48 -3.32 -10.36
N VAL A 45 -4.33 -3.92 -10.05
CA VAL A 45 -3.41 -3.48 -9.00
C VAL A 45 -2.15 -2.90 -9.65
N ALA A 46 -1.72 -1.70 -9.25
CA ALA A 46 -0.44 -1.20 -9.71
C ALA A 46 0.68 -1.84 -8.91
N VAL A 47 1.73 -2.24 -9.62
CA VAL A 47 2.94 -2.85 -9.04
C VAL A 47 3.58 -2.00 -7.95
N ARG A 48 3.33 -0.68 -7.93
CA ARG A 48 3.87 0.24 -6.92
C ARG A 48 3.55 -0.18 -5.48
N ILE A 49 2.40 -0.79 -5.23
CA ILE A 49 2.07 -1.24 -3.87
C ILE A 49 2.99 -2.39 -3.41
N LEU A 50 3.44 -3.24 -4.35
CA LEU A 50 4.43 -4.28 -4.08
C LEU A 50 5.78 -3.66 -3.73
N ASP A 51 6.18 -2.58 -4.40
CA ASP A 51 7.41 -1.85 -4.07
C ASP A 51 7.38 -1.27 -2.66
N ILE A 52 6.23 -0.70 -2.25
CA ILE A 52 6.05 -0.16 -0.89
C ILE A 52 6.30 -1.25 0.14
N PHE A 53 5.60 -2.39 0.03
CA PHE A 53 5.77 -3.49 0.99
C PHE A 53 7.17 -4.10 0.93
N ARG A 54 7.74 -4.31 -0.25
CA ARG A 54 9.07 -4.94 -0.37
C ARG A 54 10.22 -4.04 0.09
N SER A 55 10.03 -2.73 0.07
CA SER A 55 11.10 -1.76 0.38
C SER A 55 10.95 -1.13 1.77
N SER A 56 9.84 -1.37 2.47
CA SER A 56 9.52 -0.69 3.73
C SER A 56 9.18 -1.66 4.85
N GLU A 57 9.66 -1.37 6.05
CA GLU A 57 9.21 -2.07 7.26
C GLU A 57 7.86 -1.55 7.76
N ASN A 58 7.45 -0.35 7.30
CA ASN A 58 6.21 0.30 7.69
C ASN A 58 4.98 -0.34 7.04
N LEU A 59 3.86 -0.16 7.72
CA LEU A 59 2.56 -0.59 7.21
C LEU A 59 2.03 0.38 6.15
N CYS A 60 1.59 -0.16 5.01
CA CYS A 60 0.82 0.58 4.02
C CYS A 60 -0.67 0.31 4.20
N ILE A 61 -1.47 1.37 4.23
CA ILE A 61 -2.94 1.32 4.23
C ILE A 61 -3.42 1.72 2.82
N SER A 62 -4.19 0.86 2.19
CA SER A 62 -4.61 1.03 0.79
C SER A 62 -6.06 1.50 0.67
N GLU A 63 -6.39 2.23 -0.39
CA GLU A 63 -7.78 2.32 -0.84
C GLU A 63 -8.30 0.90 -1.19
N THR A 64 -9.60 0.66 -0.96
CA THR A 64 -10.24 -0.62 -1.28
C THR A 64 -10.07 -0.99 -2.76
N ASN A 65 -9.56 -2.19 -3.04
CA ASN A 65 -9.39 -2.72 -4.38
C ASN A 65 -9.55 -4.25 -4.35
N ALA A 66 -10.39 -4.81 -5.24
CA ALA A 66 -10.68 -6.24 -5.27
C ALA A 66 -9.43 -7.11 -5.56
N GLY A 67 -8.56 -6.70 -6.48
CA GLY A 67 -7.34 -7.44 -6.79
C GLY A 67 -6.37 -7.49 -5.60
N LEU A 68 -6.36 -6.46 -4.75
CA LEU A 68 -5.57 -6.51 -3.52
C LEU A 68 -6.09 -7.53 -2.50
N HIS A 69 -7.39 -7.82 -2.48
CA HIS A 69 -7.95 -8.87 -1.62
C HIS A 69 -7.53 -10.28 -2.08
N GLU A 70 -7.30 -10.46 -3.37
CA GLU A 70 -6.78 -11.71 -3.92
C GLU A 70 -5.28 -11.85 -3.64
N MET A 71 -4.54 -10.73 -3.69
CA MET A 71 -3.10 -10.72 -3.53
C MET A 71 -2.63 -10.78 -2.06
N PHE A 72 -3.42 -10.25 -1.14
CA PHE A 72 -3.02 -10.09 0.26
C PHE A 72 -4.08 -10.65 1.21
N ARG A 73 -3.64 -11.45 2.18
CA ARG A 73 -4.54 -12.12 3.12
C ARG A 73 -5.19 -11.14 4.10
N ASN A 74 -4.47 -10.10 4.53
CA ASN A 74 -4.91 -9.18 5.59
C ASN A 74 -4.31 -7.77 5.41
N ILE A 75 -4.37 -7.22 4.20
CA ILE A 75 -3.98 -5.82 3.98
C ILE A 75 -5.08 -4.87 4.52
N PRO A 76 -4.73 -3.85 5.33
CA PRO A 76 -5.70 -2.86 5.77
C PRO A 76 -6.13 -1.98 4.59
N MET A 77 -7.44 -1.82 4.44
CA MET A 77 -8.02 -0.99 3.39
C MET A 77 -9.06 0.00 3.92
N TYR A 78 -9.26 1.09 3.18
CA TYR A 78 -10.31 2.06 3.47
C TYR A 78 -11.12 2.39 2.21
N GLY A 79 -12.43 2.57 2.39
CA GLY A 79 -13.35 3.04 1.35
C GLY A 79 -13.79 4.49 1.53
N SER A 80 -13.48 5.09 2.68
CA SER A 80 -13.80 6.49 2.98
C SER A 80 -12.89 7.03 4.08
N LYS A 81 -12.92 8.36 4.26
CA LYS A 81 -12.17 9.04 5.33
C LYS A 81 -12.60 8.57 6.71
N GLU A 82 -13.89 8.31 6.89
CA GLU A 82 -14.49 7.85 8.15
C GLU A 82 -13.97 6.47 8.55
N PHE A 83 -13.60 5.63 7.58
CA PHE A 83 -12.95 4.35 7.82
C PHE A 83 -11.42 4.48 7.99
N LEU A 84 -10.80 5.47 7.37
CA LEU A 84 -9.35 5.65 7.41
C LEU A 84 -8.87 6.20 8.76
N ALA A 85 -9.51 7.24 9.29
CA ALA A 85 -9.03 7.91 10.50
C ALA A 85 -8.93 6.96 11.72
N PRO A 86 -9.96 6.16 12.05
CA PRO A 86 -9.87 5.21 13.17
C PRO A 86 -8.80 4.13 12.96
N GLN A 87 -8.53 3.72 11.72
CA GLN A 87 -7.47 2.76 11.43
C GLN A 87 -6.09 3.36 11.68
N ILE A 88 -5.86 4.62 11.27
CA ILE A 88 -4.62 5.34 11.57
C ILE A 88 -4.39 5.38 13.08
N ASP A 89 -5.38 5.86 13.84
CA ASP A 89 -5.28 5.99 15.29
C ASP A 89 -4.96 4.63 15.93
N TRP A 90 -5.69 3.59 15.55
CA TRP A 90 -5.48 2.25 16.08
C TRP A 90 -4.07 1.72 15.80
N PHE A 91 -3.56 1.84 14.57
CA PHE A 91 -2.21 1.38 14.24
C PHE A 91 -1.11 2.22 14.88
N LEU A 92 -1.36 3.49 15.20
CA LEU A 92 -0.42 4.31 15.96
C LEU A 92 -0.38 3.90 17.44
N GLU A 93 -1.54 3.56 18.01
CA GLU A 93 -1.67 3.11 19.41
C GLU A 93 -1.23 1.65 19.63
N HIS A 94 -1.21 0.82 18.58
CA HIS A 94 -0.88 -0.61 18.66
C HIS A 94 0.34 -0.95 17.78
N PRO A 95 1.56 -0.53 18.17
CA PRO A 95 2.76 -0.71 17.35
C PRO A 95 3.10 -2.17 17.05
N ASP A 96 2.96 -3.07 18.03
CA ASP A 96 3.23 -4.50 17.84
C ASP A 96 2.33 -5.10 16.76
N GLU A 97 1.07 -4.69 16.74
CA GLU A 97 0.09 -5.16 15.77
C GLU A 97 0.32 -4.55 14.39
N ARG A 98 0.68 -3.26 14.33
CA ARG A 98 1.14 -2.61 13.09
C ARG A 98 2.31 -3.35 12.47
N GLU A 99 3.33 -3.68 13.26
CA GLU A 99 4.50 -4.44 12.81
C GLU A 99 4.13 -5.86 12.35
N ARG A 100 3.26 -6.53 13.12
CA ARG A 100 2.75 -7.87 12.78
C ARG A 100 2.04 -7.86 11.43
N VAL A 101 1.17 -6.87 11.18
CA VAL A 101 0.45 -6.71 9.91
C VAL A 101 1.42 -6.35 8.79
N ALA A 102 2.32 -5.40 9.01
CA ALA A 102 3.32 -5.01 8.02
C ALA A 102 4.15 -6.20 7.57
N LEU A 103 4.64 -7.03 8.50
CA LEU A 103 5.39 -8.23 8.20
C LEU A 103 4.60 -9.21 7.33
N ARG A 104 3.32 -9.44 7.62
CA ARG A 104 2.47 -10.31 6.78
C ARG A 104 2.30 -9.75 5.38
N CYS A 105 2.02 -8.45 5.24
CA CYS A 105 1.90 -7.84 3.92
C CYS A 105 3.22 -7.94 3.13
N ARG A 106 4.38 -7.85 3.79
CA ARG A 106 5.68 -8.10 3.12
C ARG A 106 5.82 -9.53 2.64
N GLN A 107 5.41 -10.50 3.45
CA GLN A 107 5.44 -11.92 3.10
C GLN A 107 4.52 -12.20 1.91
N ASP A 108 3.27 -11.72 1.95
CA ASP A 108 2.32 -11.81 0.84
C ASP A 108 2.90 -11.16 -0.43
N ALA A 109 3.45 -9.93 -0.33
CA ALA A 109 4.08 -9.26 -1.46
C ALA A 109 5.30 -10.01 -2.01
N ALA A 110 6.04 -10.77 -1.20
CA ALA A 110 7.18 -11.56 -1.64
C ALA A 110 6.77 -12.74 -2.53
N GLU A 111 5.53 -13.25 -2.41
CA GLU A 111 4.99 -14.33 -3.25
C GLU A 111 4.77 -13.85 -4.71
N TRP A 112 4.45 -12.57 -4.91
CA TRP A 112 4.17 -11.98 -6.22
C TRP A 112 5.45 -11.56 -6.98
N THR A 113 6.12 -12.50 -7.64
CA THR A 113 7.33 -12.23 -8.43
C THR A 113 7.07 -12.29 -9.93
N PHE A 114 7.87 -11.55 -10.72
CA PHE A 114 7.80 -11.63 -12.18
C PHE A 114 8.01 -13.08 -12.66
N SER A 115 9.01 -13.77 -12.15
CA SER A 115 9.27 -15.18 -12.48
C SER A 115 8.12 -16.09 -12.08
N GLY A 116 7.48 -15.86 -10.93
CA GLY A 116 6.30 -16.61 -10.51
C GLY A 116 5.15 -16.47 -11.51
N VAL A 117 4.86 -15.24 -11.94
CA VAL A 117 3.84 -14.96 -12.96
C VAL A 117 4.19 -15.59 -14.31
N VAL A 118 5.45 -15.50 -14.74
CA VAL A 118 5.90 -16.13 -15.99
C VAL A 118 5.67 -17.64 -15.97
N ASN A 119 6.06 -18.32 -14.88
CA ASN A 119 5.88 -19.76 -14.74
C ASN A 119 4.39 -20.16 -14.76
N GLU A 120 3.53 -19.36 -14.14
CA GLU A 120 2.08 -19.59 -14.13
C GLU A 120 1.50 -19.48 -15.55
N VAL A 121 1.85 -18.42 -16.28
CA VAL A 121 1.37 -18.18 -17.65
C VAL A 121 1.89 -19.26 -18.61
N GLU A 122 3.15 -19.68 -18.48
CA GLU A 122 3.70 -20.78 -19.28
C GLU A 122 2.96 -22.09 -19.03
N GLY A 123 2.44 -22.31 -17.81
CA GLY A 123 1.60 -23.46 -17.50
C GLY A 123 0.21 -23.44 -18.15
N TRP A 124 -0.21 -22.32 -18.73
CA TRP A 124 -1.49 -22.19 -19.44
C TRP A 124 -1.37 -22.49 -20.94
N LEU A 125 -0.15 -22.53 -21.48
CA LEU A 125 0.16 -22.78 -22.88
C LEU A 125 0.41 -24.26 -23.15
#